data_AF-A0A951CP62-F1
#
_entry.id   AF-A0A951CP62-F1
#
_cell.length_a   1.000
_cell.length_b   1.000
_cell.length_c   1.000
_cell.angle_alpha   90.00
_cell.angle_beta   90.00
_cell.angle_gamma   90.00
#
_symmetry.space_group_name_H-M   'P 1'
#
loop_
_entity.id
_entity.type
_entity.pdbx_description
1 polymer ?
#
loop_
_entity_poly.entity_id
_entity_poly.type
_entity_poly.pdbx_seq_one_letter_code
_entity_poly.pdbx_strand_id
1 'polypeptide(L)'
;MIEGSPYQKLIAEDGQPLSPAAAKEEEQKLQKEIYRRSKESPHERAQRMRKYTEERARDHNLLTAVSEAFDYTFADGSQSPSGGVWVLEGRTKPGYIPPNRDAKVLSNMNMKIWIDKASYQWIRLEAEVTQPVTLYGLAKVSPGTRFTLEQEPVSATVWLPKHFTMQVNATALGLIHEDFTEDELYSKYTAAAGSIASSNAGEVFREPATAR
;
A
#
# COMPACT_ATOMS: atom_id res chain seq x y z
N MET A 1 4.64 12.81 11.09
CA MET A 1 5.73 12.07 11.77
C MET A 1 5.75 12.45 13.23
N ILE A 2 5.87 11.50 14.15
CA ILE A 2 6.10 11.78 15.57
C ILE A 2 7.24 10.90 16.08
N GLU A 3 8.25 11.52 16.68
CA GLU A 3 9.41 10.83 17.26
C GLU A 3 10.07 9.81 16.31
N GLY A 4 10.20 10.17 15.03
CA GLY A 4 10.91 9.42 14.00
C GLY A 4 10.09 8.38 13.21
N SER A 5 8.85 8.09 13.58
CA SER A 5 8.00 7.15 12.81
C SER A 5 6.59 7.72 12.57
N PRO A 6 5.80 7.20 11.61
CA PRO A 6 4.49 7.74 11.29
C PRO A 6 3.48 7.52 12.44
N TYR A 7 2.39 8.27 12.35
CA TYR A 7 1.19 8.13 13.16
C TYR A 7 0.00 8.43 12.26
N GLN A 8 -0.99 7.53 12.27
CA GLN A 8 -2.24 7.70 11.54
C GLN A 8 -3.26 8.33 12.47
N LYS A 9 -3.90 9.41 12.01
CA LYS A 9 -4.97 10.11 12.74
C LYS A 9 -6.24 9.99 11.90
N LEU A 10 -7.34 9.56 12.52
CA LEU A 10 -8.63 9.55 11.82
C LEU A 10 -9.12 11.00 11.66
N ILE A 11 -9.54 11.36 10.46
CA ILE A 11 -10.00 12.72 10.13
C ILE A 11 -11.43 12.76 9.58
N ALA A 12 -11.92 11.63 9.09
CA ALA A 12 -13.25 11.46 8.54
C ALA A 12 -13.66 9.98 8.63
N GLU A 13 -14.96 9.72 8.67
CA GLU A 13 -15.57 8.39 8.63
C GLU A 13 -16.76 8.48 7.65
N ASP A 14 -16.95 7.48 6.78
CA ASP A 14 -17.99 7.45 5.72
C ASP A 14 -18.02 8.71 4.82
N GLY A 15 -16.82 9.27 4.55
CA GLY A 15 -16.64 10.47 3.73
C GLY A 15 -17.05 11.77 4.42
N GLN A 16 -17.49 11.71 5.68
CA GLN A 16 -17.89 12.85 6.48
C GLN A 16 -16.78 13.23 7.48
N PRO A 17 -16.47 14.53 7.64
CA PRO A 17 -15.56 14.98 8.70
C PRO A 17 -16.05 14.50 10.07
N LEU A 18 -15.09 14.17 10.95
CA LEU A 18 -15.43 13.77 12.31
C LEU A 18 -16.23 14.87 13.03
N SER A 19 -17.16 14.44 13.90
CA SER A 19 -17.84 15.36 14.81
C SER A 19 -16.83 16.10 15.68
N PRO A 20 -17.15 17.31 16.19
CA PRO A 20 -16.23 18.05 17.06
C PRO A 20 -15.74 17.26 18.29
N ALA A 21 -16.59 16.38 18.83
CA ALA A 21 -16.23 15.50 19.95
C ALA A 21 -15.22 14.42 19.51
N ALA A 22 -15.50 13.70 18.42
CA ALA A 22 -14.61 12.67 17.89
C ALA A 22 -13.26 13.27 17.43
N ALA A 23 -13.27 14.43 16.78
CA ALA A 23 -12.05 15.13 16.40
C ALA A 23 -11.20 15.52 17.62
N LYS A 24 -11.84 15.90 18.74
CA LYS A 24 -11.15 16.18 20.00
C LYS A 24 -10.56 14.91 20.63
N GLU A 25 -11.27 13.78 20.57
CA GLU A 25 -10.73 12.49 21.02
C GLU A 25 -9.52 12.05 20.19
N GLU A 26 -9.58 12.20 18.86
CA GLU A 26 -8.44 11.91 17.97
C GLU A 26 -7.23 12.81 18.28
N GLU A 27 -7.46 14.08 18.60
CA GLU A 27 -6.39 14.98 19.06
C GLU A 27 -5.81 14.53 20.41
N GLN A 28 -6.64 14.10 21.36
CA GLN A 28 -6.18 13.56 22.63
C GLN A 28 -5.35 12.27 22.45
N LYS A 29 -5.75 11.39 21.53
CA LYS A 29 -4.97 10.19 21.17
C LYS A 29 -3.60 10.57 20.61
N LEU A 30 -3.54 11.55 19.70
CA LEU A 30 -2.29 12.07 19.15
C LEU A 30 -1.39 12.62 20.26
N GLN A 31 -1.90 13.50 21.13
CA GLN A 31 -1.11 14.08 22.22
C GLN A 31 -0.62 13.01 23.21
N LYS A 32 -1.46 12.02 23.54
CA LYS A 32 -1.08 10.89 24.39
C LYS A 32 0.04 10.07 23.75
N GLU A 33 -0.02 9.83 22.45
CA GLU A 33 0.99 9.08 21.72
C GLU A 33 2.32 9.86 21.62
N ILE A 34 2.26 11.18 21.35
CA ILE A 34 3.44 12.06 21.40
C ILE A 34 4.10 11.97 22.78
N TYR A 35 3.31 12.11 23.85
CA TYR A 35 3.81 12.00 25.21
C TYR A 35 4.44 10.63 25.47
N ARG A 36 3.74 9.53 25.12
CA ARG A 36 4.25 8.16 25.27
C ARG A 36 5.59 7.98 24.56
N ARG A 37 5.70 8.38 23.28
CA ARG A 37 6.94 8.25 22.50
C ARG A 37 8.06 9.15 23.01
N SER A 38 7.74 10.33 23.53
CA SER A 38 8.74 11.22 24.16
C SER A 38 9.37 10.59 25.42
N LYS A 39 8.63 9.71 26.10
CA LYS A 39 9.06 8.99 27.30
C LYS A 39 9.62 7.59 27.01
N GLU A 40 9.66 7.15 25.76
CA GLU A 40 10.29 5.87 25.39
C GLU A 40 11.76 5.88 25.78
N SER A 41 12.19 4.78 26.40
CA SER A 41 13.61 4.51 26.61
C SER A 41 14.36 4.45 25.27
N PRO A 42 15.69 4.62 25.26
CA PRO A 42 16.48 4.47 24.05
C PRO A 42 16.26 3.11 23.36
N HIS A 43 16.05 2.04 24.13
CA HIS A 43 15.78 0.71 23.61
C HIS A 43 14.43 0.60 22.91
N GLU A 44 13.35 1.08 23.53
CA GLU A 44 12.00 1.06 22.95
C GLU A 44 11.92 1.91 21.68
N ARG A 45 12.53 3.11 21.71
CA ARG A 45 12.62 3.96 20.51
C ARG A 45 13.37 3.25 19.40
N ALA A 46 14.52 2.62 19.69
CA ALA A 46 15.30 1.89 18.69
C ALA A 46 14.51 0.71 18.10
N GLN A 47 13.77 -0.05 18.91
CA GLN A 47 12.91 -1.13 18.43
C GLN A 47 11.79 -0.63 17.50
N ARG A 48 11.07 0.44 17.90
CA ARG A 48 10.01 1.04 17.07
C ARG A 48 10.55 1.54 15.74
N MET A 49 11.68 2.24 15.77
CA MET A 49 12.35 2.75 14.57
C MET A 49 12.81 1.61 13.66
N ARG A 50 13.42 0.56 14.23
CA ARG A 50 13.83 -0.62 13.47
C ARG A 50 12.65 -1.28 12.78
N LYS A 51 11.54 -1.51 13.51
CA LYS A 51 10.31 -2.07 12.94
C LYS A 51 9.80 -1.23 11.76
N TYR A 52 9.72 0.10 11.94
CA TYR A 52 9.31 1.00 10.87
C TYR A 52 10.23 0.93 9.64
N THR A 53 11.55 0.94 9.83
CA THR A 53 12.51 0.84 8.73
C THR A 53 12.44 -0.52 8.03
N GLU A 54 12.27 -1.61 8.77
CA GLU A 54 12.12 -2.96 8.22
C GLU A 54 10.82 -3.11 7.41
N GLU A 55 9.71 -2.55 7.88
CA GLU A 55 8.44 -2.51 7.14
C GLU A 55 8.58 -1.71 5.83
N ARG A 56 9.16 -0.51 5.89
CA ARG A 56 9.42 0.31 4.69
C ARG A 56 10.33 -0.38 3.69
N ALA A 57 11.38 -1.05 4.16
CA ALA A 57 12.27 -1.82 3.30
C ALA A 57 11.54 -3.00 2.65
N ARG A 58 10.65 -3.68 3.39
CA ARG A 58 9.83 -4.77 2.87
C ARG A 58 8.89 -4.29 1.76
N ASP A 59 8.16 -3.21 1.98
CA ASP A 59 7.25 -2.63 0.97
C ASP A 59 8.02 -2.23 -0.30
N HIS A 60 9.17 -1.56 -0.12
CA HIS A 60 10.03 -1.18 -1.24
C HIS A 60 10.54 -2.41 -2.01
N ASN A 61 11.00 -3.44 -1.31
CA ASN A 61 11.46 -4.67 -1.92
C ASN A 61 10.35 -5.41 -2.68
N LEU A 62 9.11 -5.37 -2.18
CA LEU A 62 7.97 -5.95 -2.88
C LEU A 62 7.69 -5.20 -4.19
N LEU A 63 7.67 -3.87 -4.16
CA LEU A 63 7.50 -3.04 -5.36
C LEU A 63 8.64 -3.25 -6.37
N THR A 64 9.88 -3.40 -5.90
CA THR A 64 11.01 -3.75 -6.78
C THR A 64 10.81 -5.14 -7.38
N ALA A 65 10.41 -6.14 -6.58
CA ALA A 65 10.16 -7.49 -7.04
C ALA A 65 9.05 -7.56 -8.10
N VAL A 66 8.07 -6.65 -8.08
CA VAL A 66 7.05 -6.54 -9.12
C VAL A 66 7.65 -6.25 -10.50
N SER A 67 8.69 -5.42 -10.60
CA SER A 67 9.35 -5.19 -11.89
C SER A 67 10.06 -6.43 -12.43
N GLU A 68 10.56 -7.30 -11.53
CA GLU A 68 11.32 -8.49 -11.86
C GLU A 68 10.44 -9.72 -12.09
N ALA A 69 9.30 -9.82 -11.41
CA ALA A 69 8.48 -11.02 -11.34
C ALA A 69 7.60 -11.26 -12.57
N PHE A 70 7.34 -10.25 -13.39
CA PHE A 70 6.36 -10.31 -14.47
C PHE A 70 6.94 -10.01 -15.84
N ASP A 71 6.43 -10.71 -16.86
CA ASP A 71 6.54 -10.34 -18.26
C ASP A 71 5.34 -9.48 -18.64
N TYR A 72 5.60 -8.32 -19.24
CA TYR A 72 4.59 -7.33 -19.58
C TYR A 72 4.32 -7.30 -21.08
N THR A 73 3.05 -7.28 -21.46
CA THR A 73 2.58 -7.07 -22.83
C THR A 73 1.55 -5.96 -22.87
N PHE A 74 1.42 -5.26 -23.99
CA PHE A 74 0.31 -4.32 -24.16
C PHE A 74 -1.02 -5.08 -24.07
N ALA A 75 -1.97 -4.53 -23.32
CA ALA A 75 -3.33 -5.06 -23.30
C ALA A 75 -3.96 -4.93 -24.69
N ASP A 76 -4.82 -5.87 -25.06
CA ASP A 76 -5.50 -5.83 -26.36
C ASP A 76 -6.26 -4.51 -26.56
N GLY A 77 -6.08 -3.86 -27.72
CA GLY A 77 -6.70 -2.57 -28.04
C GLY A 77 -6.13 -1.33 -27.32
N SER A 78 -5.19 -1.50 -26.37
CA SER A 78 -4.55 -0.38 -25.63
C SER A 78 -3.55 0.44 -26.46
N GLN A 79 -3.25 -0.01 -27.69
CA GLN A 79 -2.40 0.71 -28.64
C GLN A 79 -3.16 1.82 -29.40
N SER A 80 -4.42 2.11 -29.04
CA SER A 80 -5.25 3.08 -29.77
C SER A 80 -4.66 4.50 -29.79
N PRO A 81 -4.73 5.25 -30.91
CA PRO A 81 -3.94 6.46 -31.17
C PRO A 81 -4.37 7.73 -30.43
N SER A 82 -5.45 7.69 -29.62
CA SER A 82 -6.05 8.89 -28.99
C SER A 82 -5.97 8.94 -27.47
N GLY A 83 -5.52 7.86 -26.81
CA GLY A 83 -5.41 7.81 -25.34
C GLY A 83 -4.03 8.22 -24.86
N GLY A 84 -3.94 9.14 -23.90
CA GLY A 84 -2.68 9.55 -23.24
C GLY A 84 -2.07 8.49 -22.31
N VAL A 85 -2.57 7.25 -22.35
CA VAL A 85 -2.22 6.18 -21.40
C VAL A 85 -1.92 4.89 -22.17
N TRP A 86 -0.86 4.19 -21.78
CA TRP A 86 -0.62 2.79 -22.14
C TRP A 86 -1.17 1.86 -21.07
N VAL A 87 -1.67 0.71 -21.48
CA VAL A 87 -2.11 -0.32 -20.54
C VAL A 87 -1.29 -1.58 -20.78
N LEU A 88 -0.56 -2.02 -19.77
CA LEU A 88 0.24 -3.23 -19.78
C LEU A 88 -0.42 -4.30 -18.92
N GLU A 89 -0.42 -5.54 -19.40
CA GLU A 89 -0.79 -6.73 -18.64
C GLU A 89 0.47 -7.48 -18.27
N GLY A 90 0.63 -7.77 -16.98
CA GLY A 90 1.75 -8.50 -16.42
C GLY A 90 1.35 -9.94 -16.08
N ARG A 91 2.10 -10.91 -16.60
CA ARG A 91 2.00 -12.32 -16.18
C ARG A 91 3.29 -12.74 -15.49
N THR A 92 3.17 -13.48 -14.39
CA THR A 92 4.35 -13.96 -13.65
C THR A 92 5.26 -14.75 -14.60
N LYS A 93 6.57 -14.45 -14.56
CA LYS A 93 7.59 -15.14 -15.35
C LYS A 93 7.61 -16.63 -15.02
N PRO A 94 7.68 -17.52 -16.04
CA PRO A 94 7.94 -18.93 -15.80
C PRO A 94 9.24 -19.14 -15.01
N GLY A 95 9.16 -19.89 -13.92
CA GLY A 95 10.33 -20.15 -13.06
C GLY A 95 10.75 -18.98 -12.18
N TYR A 96 9.90 -17.97 -11.99
CA TYR A 96 10.13 -16.91 -11.01
C TYR A 96 10.49 -17.48 -9.63
N ILE A 97 11.62 -17.03 -9.07
CA ILE A 97 12.08 -17.38 -7.73
C ILE A 97 11.86 -16.15 -6.83
N PRO A 98 10.93 -16.21 -5.86
CA PRO A 98 10.68 -15.09 -4.97
C PRO A 98 11.93 -14.73 -4.16
N PRO A 99 12.34 -13.45 -4.12
CA PRO A 99 13.52 -13.03 -3.36
C PRO A 99 13.32 -13.13 -1.84
N ASN A 100 12.07 -13.18 -1.38
CA ASN A 100 11.71 -13.37 0.01
C ASN A 100 10.32 -14.02 0.11
N ARG A 101 9.91 -14.35 1.35
CA ARG A 101 8.62 -15.03 1.60
C ARG A 101 7.41 -14.19 1.23
N ASP A 102 7.46 -12.88 1.42
CA ASP A 102 6.33 -11.98 1.11
C ASP A 102 6.11 -11.87 -0.40
N ALA A 103 7.20 -11.74 -1.17
CA ALA A 103 7.17 -11.68 -2.63
C ALA A 103 6.68 -12.99 -3.28
N LYS A 104 6.52 -14.08 -2.52
CA LYS A 104 5.95 -15.34 -3.03
C LYS A 104 4.53 -15.15 -3.53
N VAL A 105 3.77 -14.19 -3.01
CA VAL A 105 2.41 -13.88 -3.50
C VAL A 105 2.40 -13.53 -4.99
N LEU A 106 3.49 -12.94 -5.51
CA LEU A 106 3.63 -12.56 -6.92
C LEU A 106 3.73 -13.77 -7.86
N SER A 107 3.97 -14.98 -7.33
CA SER A 107 4.12 -16.20 -8.14
C SER A 107 2.83 -16.65 -8.83
N ASN A 108 1.68 -16.30 -8.26
CA ASN A 108 0.36 -16.70 -8.74
C ASN A 108 -0.56 -15.47 -8.83
N MET A 109 -0.06 -14.41 -9.46
CA MET A 109 -0.74 -13.13 -9.56
C MET A 109 -0.79 -12.69 -11.01
N ASN A 110 -1.87 -12.03 -11.40
CA ASN A 110 -1.92 -11.24 -12.64
C ASN A 110 -1.89 -9.77 -12.26
N MET A 111 -1.32 -8.95 -13.14
CA MET A 111 -1.33 -7.50 -12.97
C MET A 111 -1.78 -6.76 -14.22
N LYS A 112 -2.27 -5.55 -14.00
CA LYS A 112 -2.53 -4.55 -15.03
C LYS A 112 -2.00 -3.20 -14.58
N ILE A 113 -1.26 -2.53 -15.45
CA ILE A 113 -0.60 -1.25 -15.15
C ILE A 113 -0.98 -0.24 -16.21
N TRP A 114 -1.44 0.93 -15.77
CA TRP A 114 -1.72 2.08 -16.62
C TRP A 114 -0.55 3.06 -16.51
N ILE A 115 0.04 3.44 -17.64
CA ILE A 115 1.21 4.32 -17.71
C ILE A 115 0.85 5.56 -18.51
N ASP A 116 1.01 6.73 -17.92
CA ASP A 116 0.85 8.01 -18.61
C ASP A 116 1.97 8.20 -19.65
N LYS A 117 1.58 8.52 -20.89
CA LYS A 117 2.51 8.62 -22.03
C LYS A 117 3.40 9.85 -21.97
N ALA A 118 2.96 10.92 -21.29
CA ALA A 118 3.71 12.18 -21.23
C ALA A 118 4.83 12.11 -20.19
N SER A 119 4.54 11.51 -19.03
CA SER A 119 5.46 11.42 -17.89
C SER A 119 6.19 10.08 -17.77
N TYR A 120 5.71 9.03 -18.46
CA TYR A 120 6.16 7.64 -18.31
C TYR A 120 5.99 7.09 -16.89
N GLN A 121 5.13 7.71 -16.09
CA GLN A 121 4.80 7.27 -14.74
C GLN A 121 3.55 6.38 -14.79
N TRP A 122 3.50 5.38 -13.91
CA TRP A 122 2.27 4.61 -13.75
C TRP A 122 1.25 5.43 -12.94
N ILE A 123 0.00 5.37 -13.36
CA ILE A 123 -1.11 6.13 -12.76
C ILE A 123 -2.05 5.21 -11.97
N ARG A 124 -2.09 3.93 -12.34
CA ARG A 124 -2.91 2.91 -11.70
C ARG A 124 -2.22 1.55 -11.86
N LEU A 125 -2.31 0.74 -10.82
CA LEU A 125 -1.89 -0.65 -10.80
C LEU A 125 -3.03 -1.46 -10.21
N GLU A 126 -3.39 -2.54 -10.88
CA GLU A 126 -4.30 -3.57 -10.38
C GLU A 126 -3.57 -4.90 -10.33
N ALA A 127 -3.79 -5.65 -9.27
CA ALA A 127 -3.23 -6.98 -9.10
C ALA A 127 -4.26 -7.94 -8.50
N GLU A 128 -4.31 -9.17 -8.99
CA GLU A 128 -5.20 -10.20 -8.46
C GLU A 128 -4.49 -11.55 -8.32
N VAL A 129 -4.73 -12.23 -7.21
CA VAL A 129 -4.26 -13.60 -7.00
C VAL A 129 -5.11 -14.56 -7.83
N THR A 130 -4.47 -15.34 -8.69
CA THR A 130 -5.14 -16.27 -9.61
C THR A 130 -5.15 -17.70 -9.11
N GLN A 131 -4.16 -18.07 -8.29
CA GLN A 131 -4.08 -19.39 -7.65
C GLN A 131 -3.61 -19.24 -6.20
N PRO A 132 -4.00 -20.16 -5.29
CA PRO A 132 -3.62 -20.02 -3.90
C PRO A 132 -2.11 -20.01 -3.67
N VAL A 133 -1.66 -19.17 -2.74
CA VAL A 133 -0.24 -19.05 -2.33
C VAL A 133 -0.12 -19.26 -0.83
N THR A 134 0.70 -20.23 -0.43
CA THR A 134 1.04 -20.42 0.99
C THR A 134 2.25 -19.57 1.37
N LEU A 135 2.04 -18.60 2.26
CA LEU A 135 3.02 -17.77 2.93
C LEU A 135 3.31 -18.34 4.33
N TYR A 136 4.57 -18.28 4.75
CA TYR A 136 5.01 -18.70 6.09
C TYR A 136 4.60 -20.12 6.52
N GLY A 137 4.23 -20.98 5.57
CA GLY A 137 3.79 -22.36 5.81
C GLY A 137 2.36 -22.52 6.34
N LEU A 138 1.71 -21.44 6.78
CA LEU A 138 0.47 -21.50 7.55
C LEU A 138 -0.60 -20.51 7.06
N ALA A 139 -0.20 -19.43 6.38
CA ALA A 139 -1.11 -18.46 5.80
C ALA A 139 -1.31 -18.80 4.32
N LYS A 140 -2.55 -18.97 3.88
CA LYS A 140 -2.91 -19.23 2.49
C LYS A 140 -3.66 -18.02 1.96
N VAL A 141 -3.07 -17.32 1.00
CA VAL A 141 -3.74 -16.28 0.23
C VAL A 141 -4.48 -16.96 -0.92
N SER A 142 -5.77 -16.70 -1.08
CA SER A 142 -6.63 -17.37 -2.05
C SER A 142 -7.03 -16.44 -3.19
N PRO A 143 -7.48 -17.01 -4.33
CA PRO A 143 -8.14 -16.24 -5.37
C PRO A 143 -9.29 -15.40 -4.83
N GLY A 144 -9.49 -14.22 -5.43
CA GLY A 144 -10.39 -13.19 -4.91
C GLY A 144 -9.65 -12.11 -4.10
N THR A 145 -8.40 -12.36 -3.70
CA THR A 145 -7.51 -11.30 -3.20
C THR A 145 -7.12 -10.35 -4.33
N ARG A 146 -7.40 -9.06 -4.17
CA ARG A 146 -7.16 -8.01 -5.17
C ARG A 146 -6.56 -6.76 -4.52
N PHE A 147 -5.73 -6.06 -5.29
CA PHE A 147 -5.11 -4.79 -4.90
C PHE A 147 -5.29 -3.79 -6.03
N THR A 148 -5.68 -2.57 -5.69
CA THR A 148 -5.63 -1.42 -6.60
C THR A 148 -4.82 -0.34 -5.93
N LEU A 149 -3.87 0.24 -6.65
CA LEU A 149 -3.15 1.41 -6.20
C LEU A 149 -3.17 2.45 -7.32
N GLU A 150 -3.60 3.66 -6.99
CA GLU A 150 -3.58 4.82 -7.87
C GLU A 150 -2.57 5.85 -7.39
N GLN A 151 -1.96 6.58 -8.32
CA GLN A 151 -1.06 7.68 -8.02
C GLN A 151 -1.41 8.93 -8.81
N GLU A 152 -1.07 10.08 -8.23
CA GLU A 152 -1.18 11.37 -8.89
C GLU A 152 0.08 12.23 -8.68
N PRO A 153 0.39 13.15 -9.61
CA PRO A 153 1.54 14.03 -9.46
C PRO A 153 1.25 15.06 -8.37
N VAL A 154 2.12 15.12 -7.36
CA VAL A 154 2.06 16.15 -6.30
C VAL A 154 3.05 17.29 -6.56
N SER A 155 3.97 17.09 -7.50
CA SER A 155 4.89 18.09 -8.02
C SER A 155 5.38 17.68 -9.41
N ALA A 156 6.26 18.46 -10.03
CA ALA A 156 6.82 18.16 -11.35
C ALA A 156 7.57 16.82 -11.45
N THR A 157 8.07 16.27 -10.35
CA THR A 157 8.91 15.05 -10.35
C THR A 157 8.46 13.98 -9.36
N VAL A 158 7.44 14.26 -8.54
CA VAL A 158 7.02 13.37 -7.46
C VAL A 158 5.58 12.95 -7.68
N TRP A 159 5.37 11.64 -7.74
CA TRP A 159 4.08 10.97 -7.78
C TRP A 159 3.87 10.25 -6.45
N LEU A 160 2.71 10.43 -5.85
CA LEU A 160 2.36 9.79 -4.57
C LEU A 160 1.00 9.09 -4.69
N PRO A 161 0.73 8.09 -3.82
CA PRO A 161 -0.55 7.42 -3.75
C PRO A 161 -1.73 8.41 -3.71
N LYS A 162 -2.84 8.06 -4.31
CA LYS A 162 -4.09 8.81 -4.20
C LYS A 162 -5.16 7.97 -3.57
N HIS A 163 -5.24 6.72 -4.01
CA HIS A 163 -6.23 5.76 -3.59
C HIS A 163 -5.57 4.39 -3.56
N PHE A 164 -5.80 3.65 -2.48
CA PHE A 164 -5.42 2.27 -2.35
C PHE A 164 -6.64 1.47 -1.92
N THR A 165 -6.94 0.41 -2.66
CA THR A 165 -7.93 -0.57 -2.23
C THR A 165 -7.32 -1.94 -2.17
N MET A 166 -7.75 -2.71 -1.18
CA MET A 166 -7.30 -4.06 -0.98
C MET A 166 -8.48 -4.90 -0.52
N GLN A 167 -8.76 -5.97 -1.25
CA GLN A 167 -9.64 -7.04 -0.80
C GLN A 167 -8.77 -8.25 -0.52
N VAL A 168 -8.78 -8.75 0.70
CA VAL A 168 -8.01 -9.93 1.10
C VAL A 168 -8.94 -11.10 1.29
N ASN A 169 -8.63 -12.23 0.65
CA ASN A 169 -9.22 -13.52 0.95
C ASN A 169 -8.11 -14.47 1.37
N ALA A 170 -8.01 -14.75 2.67
CA ALA A 170 -6.95 -15.56 3.22
C ALA A 170 -7.45 -16.53 4.29
N THR A 171 -6.63 -17.53 4.58
CA THR A 171 -6.86 -18.47 5.69
C THR A 171 -5.57 -18.72 6.43
N ALA A 172 -5.59 -18.59 7.75
CA ALA A 172 -4.49 -18.97 8.64
C ALA A 172 -4.80 -20.29 9.34
N LEU A 173 -3.79 -21.17 9.42
CA LEU A 173 -3.87 -22.50 10.05
C LEU A 173 -4.99 -23.41 9.49
N GLY A 174 -5.57 -23.06 8.33
CA GLY A 174 -6.69 -23.78 7.73
C GLY A 174 -8.05 -23.59 8.41
N LEU A 175 -8.14 -22.75 9.45
CA LEU A 175 -9.35 -22.61 10.27
C LEU A 175 -9.77 -21.15 10.47
N ILE A 176 -8.82 -20.22 10.41
CA ILE A 176 -9.07 -18.79 10.63
C ILE A 176 -9.22 -18.15 9.25
N HIS A 177 -10.45 -17.85 8.86
CA HIS A 177 -10.75 -17.17 7.60
C HIS A 177 -10.67 -15.66 7.81
N GLU A 178 -9.90 -14.99 6.96
CA GLU A 178 -9.77 -13.54 6.90
C GLU A 178 -10.35 -13.10 5.56
N ASP A 179 -11.48 -12.41 5.61
CA ASP A 179 -12.04 -11.69 4.48
C ASP A 179 -12.26 -10.25 4.92
N PHE A 180 -11.47 -9.34 4.37
CA PHE A 180 -11.61 -7.93 4.67
C PHE A 180 -11.33 -7.08 3.44
N THR A 181 -11.96 -5.92 3.42
CA THR A 181 -11.69 -4.88 2.44
C THR A 181 -11.15 -3.66 3.17
N GLU A 182 -10.11 -3.07 2.60
CA GLU A 182 -9.51 -1.81 3.03
C GLU A 182 -9.58 -0.85 1.84
N ASP A 183 -10.01 0.37 2.10
CA ASP A 183 -10.05 1.48 1.15
C ASP A 183 -9.42 2.69 1.85
N GLU A 184 -8.32 3.17 1.26
CA GLU A 184 -7.53 4.28 1.77
C GLU A 184 -7.40 5.39 0.72
N LEU A 185 -7.87 6.58 1.08
CA LEU A 185 -7.65 7.80 0.31
C LEU A 185 -6.53 8.62 0.93
N TYR A 186 -5.67 9.13 0.05
CA TYR A 186 -4.50 9.92 0.39
C TYR A 186 -4.63 11.32 -0.19
N SER A 187 -4.38 12.34 0.63
CA SER A 187 -4.43 13.74 0.17
C SER A 187 -3.55 14.65 1.03
N LYS A 188 -3.48 15.94 0.64
CA LYS A 188 -2.82 17.02 1.39
C LYS A 188 -1.36 16.71 1.75
N TYR A 189 -0.64 16.15 0.78
CA TYR A 189 0.77 15.88 0.91
C TYR A 189 1.57 17.12 1.29
N THR A 190 2.41 16.98 2.32
CA THR A 190 3.35 18.02 2.74
C THR A 190 4.77 17.47 2.67
N ALA A 191 5.70 18.31 2.22
CA ALA A 191 7.11 17.94 2.25
C ALA A 191 7.55 17.77 3.70
N ALA A 192 8.14 16.63 4.07
CA ALA A 192 8.79 16.49 5.36
C ALA A 192 9.93 17.52 5.45
N ALA A 193 9.88 18.37 6.47
CA ALA A 193 10.95 19.33 6.72
C ALA A 193 12.25 18.58 7.02
N GLY A 194 13.22 18.64 6.10
CA GLY A 194 14.57 18.13 6.29
C GLY A 194 14.78 16.65 5.95
N SER A 195 14.60 16.28 4.68
CA SER A 195 15.38 15.21 4.03
C SER A 195 15.09 15.23 2.54
N ILE A 196 16.08 15.63 1.74
CA ILE A 196 16.07 15.39 0.30
C ILE A 196 16.02 13.86 0.12
N ALA A 197 15.02 13.39 -0.65
CA ALA A 197 14.80 12.00 -1.07
C ALA A 197 14.54 10.96 0.05
N SER A 198 13.28 10.81 0.48
CA SER A 198 12.51 9.56 0.31
C SER A 198 11.07 9.74 0.83
N SER A 199 10.12 9.15 0.11
CA SER A 199 8.69 9.48 0.01
C SER A 199 7.91 9.60 1.33
N ASN A 200 7.12 10.68 1.39
CA ASN A 200 6.37 11.20 2.54
C ASN A 200 5.10 10.44 2.91
N ALA A 201 4.70 10.64 4.17
CA ALA A 201 3.42 10.25 4.76
C ALA A 201 2.23 10.88 4.02
N GLY A 202 1.17 10.10 3.80
CA GLY A 202 -0.16 10.63 3.52
C GLY A 202 -1.10 10.41 4.70
N GLU A 203 -2.12 11.26 4.79
CA GLU A 203 -3.28 11.02 5.66
C GLU A 203 -4.03 9.79 5.11
N VAL A 204 -4.34 8.83 5.99
CA VAL A 204 -5.04 7.59 5.64
C VAL A 204 -6.49 7.75 6.06
N PHE A 205 -7.38 7.82 5.08
CA PHE A 205 -8.81 7.57 5.30
C PHE A 205 -9.02 6.06 5.48
N ARG A 206 -9.81 5.63 6.47
CA ARG A 206 -10.18 4.21 6.64
C ARG A 206 -11.70 4.11 6.60
N GLU A 207 -12.24 3.32 5.68
CA GLU A 207 -13.60 2.80 5.84
C GLU A 207 -13.58 1.58 6.80
N PRO A 208 -14.50 1.50 7.78
CA PRO A 208 -14.59 0.32 8.62
C PRO A 208 -15.08 -0.88 7.81
N ALA A 209 -14.30 -1.97 7.84
CA ALA A 209 -14.72 -3.26 7.34
C ALA A 209 -15.99 -3.71 8.07
N THR A 210 -17.10 -3.85 7.35
CA THR A 210 -18.27 -4.58 7.84
C THR A 210 -17.95 -6.07 7.80
N ALA A 211 -17.55 -6.63 8.95
CA ALA A 211 -17.59 -8.07 9.14
C ALA A 211 -19.05 -8.52 9.07
N ARG A 212 -19.37 -9.43 8.14
CA ARG A 212 -20.61 -10.21 8.13
C ARG A 212 -20.28 -11.68 8.35
#